data_AF-A0A661HCM5-F1
#
_entry.id   AF-A0A661HCM5-F1
#
_cell.length_a   1.000
_cell.length_b   1.000
_cell.length_c   1.000
_cell.angle_alpha   90.00
_cell.angle_beta   90.00
_cell.angle_gamma   90.00
#
_symmetry.space_group_name_H-M   'P 1'
#
loop_
_entity.id
_entity.type
_entity.pdbx_description
1 polymer ?
#
loop_
_entity_poly.entity_id
_entity_poly.type
_entity_poly.pdbx_seq_one_letter_code
_entity_poly.pdbx_strand_id
1 'polypeptide(L)'
;MTNDRLFEKLGALLEVEEDADRKHIKKLRKVLQKLKKSQKELYISLDEIDDEHERRKIKQDIKVLKLQRKKGVKVYKELKQAQAIAQSDLQ
;
A
#
# COMPACT_ATOMS: atom_id res chain seq x y z
N MET A 1 -22.17 -32.59 21.03
CA MET A 1 -20.79 -32.32 20.55
C MET A 1 -20.88 -31.52 19.25
N THR A 2 -21.57 -30.38 19.27
CA THR A 2 -22.49 -30.15 18.14
C THR A 2 -22.42 -28.80 17.46
N ASN A 3 -21.66 -27.81 17.93
CA ASN A 3 -21.43 -26.59 17.13
C ASN A 3 -20.12 -25.86 17.51
N ASP A 4 -19.68 -25.98 18.77
CA ASP A 4 -18.53 -25.24 19.31
C ASP A 4 -17.24 -25.47 18.50
N ARG A 5 -16.96 -26.73 18.15
CA ARG A 5 -15.79 -27.11 17.35
C ARG A 5 -15.84 -26.61 15.90
N LEU A 6 -17.04 -26.31 15.39
CA LEU A 6 -17.24 -25.72 14.07
C LEU A 6 -17.05 -24.20 14.14
N PHE A 7 -17.56 -23.56 15.19
CA PHE A 7 -17.35 -22.14 15.45
C PHE A 7 -15.88 -21.79 15.74
N GLU A 8 -15.15 -22.63 16.47
CA GLU A 8 -13.70 -22.46 16.65
C GLU A 8 -12.93 -22.50 15.32
N LYS A 9 -13.30 -23.42 14.43
CA LYS A 9 -12.68 -23.51 13.10
C LYS A 9 -13.03 -22.31 12.22
N LEU A 10 -14.28 -21.84 12.29
CA LEU A 10 -14.71 -20.64 11.58
C LEU A 10 -13.99 -19.39 12.11
N GLY A 11 -13.87 -19.25 13.43
CA GLY A 11 -13.13 -18.16 14.07
C GLY A 11 -11.66 -18.16 13.65
N ALA A 12 -10.99 -19.32 13.70
CA ALA A 12 -9.60 -19.44 13.25
C ALA A 12 -9.41 -19.10 11.76
N LEU A 13 -10.37 -19.45 10.89
CA LEU A 13 -10.33 -19.08 9.47
C LEU A 13 -10.48 -17.56 9.27
N LEU A 14 -11.39 -16.93 10.00
CA LEU A 14 -11.62 -15.48 9.95
C LEU A 14 -10.42 -14.69 10.51
N GLU A 15 -9.79 -15.16 11.59
CA GLU A 15 -8.57 -14.55 12.14
C GLU A 15 -7.40 -14.60 11.16
N VAL A 16 -7.26 -15.69 10.40
CA VAL A 16 -6.23 -15.82 9.36
C VAL A 16 -6.44 -14.80 8.23
N GLU A 17 -7.69 -14.52 7.88
CA GLU A 17 -8.05 -13.53 6.87
C GLU A 17 -7.73 -12.10 7.35
N GLU A 18 -8.10 -11.76 8.59
CA GLU A 18 -7.73 -10.47 9.19
C GLU A 18 -6.21 -10.25 9.23
N ASP A 19 -5.45 -11.29 9.60
CA ASP A 19 -3.99 -11.22 9.65
C ASP A 19 -3.36 -11.09 8.27
N ALA A 20 -3.95 -11.72 7.26
CA ALA A 20 -3.55 -11.55 5.87
C ALA A 20 -3.76 -10.10 5.43
N ASP A 21 -4.93 -9.51 5.70
CA ASP A 21 -5.25 -8.12 5.36
C ASP A 21 -4.31 -7.12 6.04
N ARG A 22 -4.03 -7.31 7.34
CA ARG A 22 -3.03 -6.52 8.07
C ARG A 22 -1.64 -6.62 7.43
N LYS A 23 -1.22 -7.81 6.99
CA LYS A 23 0.05 -8.02 6.28
C LYS A 23 0.04 -7.31 4.93
N HIS A 24 -1.06 -7.36 4.18
CA HIS A 24 -1.19 -6.68 2.89
C HIS A 24 -1.12 -5.15 3.03
N ILE A 25 -1.81 -4.57 4.01
CA ILE A 25 -1.76 -3.13 4.33
C ILE A 25 -0.33 -2.70 4.70
N LYS A 26 0.37 -3.50 5.52
CA LYS A 26 1.79 -3.25 5.87
C LYS A 26 2.70 -3.30 4.65
N LYS A 27 2.54 -4.29 3.77
CA LYS A 27 3.31 -4.38 2.51
C LYS A 27 3.07 -3.18 1.61
N LEU A 28 1.81 -2.77 1.43
CA LEU A 28 1.44 -1.60 0.64
C LEU A 28 2.10 -0.32 1.19
N ARG A 29 2.10 -0.12 2.52
CA ARG A 29 2.80 1.00 3.16
C ARG A 29 4.29 1.01 2.83
N LYS A 30 4.97 -0.16 2.90
CA LYS A 30 6.39 -0.27 2.55
C LYS A 30 6.66 0.07 1.08
N VAL A 31 5.80 -0.39 0.16
CA VAL A 31 5.91 -0.04 -1.27
C VAL A 31 5.76 1.47 -1.48
N LEU A 32 4.77 2.09 -0.85
CA LEU A 32 4.57 3.55 -0.93
C LEU A 32 5.75 4.36 -0.39
N GLN A 33 6.40 3.87 0.68
CA GLN A 33 7.63 4.48 1.21
C GLN A 33 8.79 4.35 0.23
N LYS A 34 8.98 3.18 -0.40
CA LYS A 34 10.00 2.98 -1.44
C LYS A 34 9.78 3.92 -2.63
N LEU A 35 8.55 4.00 -3.14
CA LEU A 35 8.19 4.91 -4.22
C LEU A 35 8.47 6.38 -3.87
N LYS A 36 8.22 6.80 -2.63
CA LYS A 36 8.57 8.15 -2.15
C LYS A 36 10.09 8.38 -2.14
N LYS A 37 10.88 7.38 -1.73
CA LYS A 37 12.34 7.45 -1.72
C LYS A 37 12.90 7.55 -3.13
N SER A 38 12.47 6.66 -4.03
CA SER A 38 12.89 6.68 -5.45
C SER A 38 12.49 7.98 -6.15
N GLN A 39 11.31 8.52 -5.85
CA GLN A 39 10.91 9.83 -6.36
C GLN A 39 11.87 10.94 -5.90
N LYS A 40 12.32 10.92 -4.63
CA LYS A 40 13.28 11.91 -4.10
C LYS A 40 14.65 11.75 -4.75
N GLU A 41 15.12 10.52 -4.92
CA GLU A 41 16.39 10.22 -5.60
C GLU A 41 16.38 10.74 -7.04
N LEU A 42 15.30 10.51 -7.80
CA LEU A 42 15.18 11.04 -9.16
C LEU A 42 15.13 12.56 -9.23
N TYR A 43 14.54 13.25 -8.23
CA TYR A 43 14.61 14.71 -8.19
C TYR A 43 16.03 15.21 -7.95
N ILE A 44 16.80 14.54 -7.08
CA ILE A 44 18.21 14.88 -6.85
C ILE A 44 19.01 14.67 -8.14
N SER A 45 18.84 13.52 -8.81
CA SER A 45 19.51 13.25 -10.08
C SER A 45 19.13 14.24 -11.19
N LEU A 46 17.91 14.78 -11.18
CA LEU A 46 17.48 15.79 -12.15
C LEU A 46 18.25 17.12 -12.00
N ASP A 47 18.70 17.45 -10.79
CA ASP A 47 19.45 18.68 -10.51
C ASP A 47 20.92 18.54 -10.94
N GLU A 48 21.44 17.31 -11.01
CA GLU A 48 22.83 16.99 -11.38
C GLU A 48 23.03 16.74 -12.88
N ILE A 49 21.96 16.56 -13.65
CA ILE A 49 22.03 16.23 -15.08
C ILE A 49 21.89 17.50 -15.92
N ASP A 50 22.91 17.74 -16.76
CA ASP A 50 22.94 18.84 -17.72
C ASP A 50 22.34 18.45 -19.08
N ASP A 51 22.26 17.15 -19.41
CA ASP A 51 21.67 16.68 -20.67
C ASP A 51 20.13 16.84 -20.69
N GLU A 52 19.64 17.63 -21.63
CA GLU A 52 18.22 17.96 -21.79
C GLU A 52 17.37 16.70 -22.10
N HIS A 53 17.92 15.73 -22.82
CA HIS A 53 17.23 14.49 -23.19
C HIS A 53 17.04 13.57 -21.97
N GLU A 54 18.09 13.36 -21.19
CA GLU A 54 18.05 12.61 -19.93
C GLU A 54 17.15 13.30 -18.89
N ARG A 55 17.20 14.63 -18.79
CA ARG A 55 16.28 15.39 -17.92
C ARG A 55 14.82 15.16 -18.28
N ARG A 56 14.47 15.11 -19.57
CA ARG A 56 13.09 14.83 -20.01
C ARG A 56 12.65 13.43 -19.60
N LYS A 57 13.52 12.43 -19.78
CA LYS A 57 13.25 11.04 -19.38
C LYS A 57 12.97 10.94 -17.87
N ILE A 58 13.83 11.53 -17.05
CA ILE A 58 13.69 11.51 -15.59
C ILE A 58 12.43 12.26 -15.13
N LYS A 59 12.10 13.41 -15.74
CA LYS A 59 10.82 14.11 -15.47
C LYS A 59 9.61 13.22 -15.75
N GLN A 60 9.67 12.41 -16.80
CA GLN A 60 8.60 11.49 -17.16
C GLN A 60 8.47 10.36 -16.15
N ASP A 61 9.59 9.78 -15.71
CA ASP A 61 9.62 8.75 -14.67
C ASP A 61 9.09 9.27 -13.32
N ILE A 62 9.48 10.49 -12.93
CA ILE A 62 8.95 11.17 -11.74
C ILE A 62 7.42 11.32 -11.84
N LYS A 63 6.89 11.67 -13.01
CA LYS A 63 5.44 11.81 -13.23
C LYS A 63 4.71 10.48 -13.07
N VAL A 64 5.27 9.40 -13.62
CA VAL A 64 4.72 8.04 -13.47
C VAL A 64 4.71 7.63 -12.01
N LEU A 65 5.83 7.80 -11.29
CA LEU A 65 5.93 7.47 -9.87
C LEU A 65 4.95 8.28 -9.01
N LYS A 66 4.76 9.57 -9.33
CA LYS A 66 3.79 10.43 -8.64
C LYS A 66 2.35 9.91 -8.83
N LEU A 67 2.00 9.49 -10.04
CA LEU A 67 0.68 8.91 -10.34
C LEU A 67 0.47 7.57 -9.63
N GLN A 68 1.45 6.67 -9.71
CA GLN A 68 1.41 5.37 -9.04
C GLN A 68 1.27 5.54 -7.52
N ARG A 69 2.04 6.44 -6.92
CA ARG A 69 1.95 6.74 -5.49
C ARG A 69 0.58 7.32 -5.12
N LYS A 70 0.01 8.23 -5.91
CA LYS A 70 -1.34 8.78 -5.65
C LYS A 70 -2.40 7.68 -5.67
N LYS A 71 -2.33 6.78 -6.66
CA LYS A 71 -3.21 5.60 -6.75
C LYS A 71 -3.05 4.69 -5.54
N GLY A 72 -1.82 4.33 -5.19
CA GLY A 72 -1.56 3.45 -4.05
C GLY A 72 -1.95 4.05 -2.69
N VAL A 73 -1.84 5.37 -2.51
CA VAL A 73 -2.34 6.06 -1.31
C VAL A 73 -3.88 6.00 -1.22
N LYS A 74 -4.58 6.10 -2.35
CA LYS A 74 -6.05 5.96 -2.39
C LYS A 74 -6.46 4.56 -1.92
N VAL A 75 -5.87 3.53 -2.51
CA VAL A 75 -6.09 2.13 -2.12
C VAL A 75 -5.75 1.89 -0.65
N TYR A 76 -4.65 2.45 -0.15
CA TYR A 76 -4.27 2.33 1.26
C TYR A 76 -5.32 2.94 2.20
N LYS A 77 -5.92 4.09 1.84
CA LYS A 77 -6.99 4.71 2.63
C LYS A 77 -8.25 3.87 2.61
N GLU A 78 -8.64 3.36 1.44
CA GLU A 78 -9.82 2.50 1.27
C GLU A 78 -9.69 1.21 2.10
N LEU A 79 -8.54 0.52 2.03
CA LEU A 79 -8.27 -0.67 2.84
C LEU A 79 -8.29 -0.38 4.35
N LYS A 80 -7.75 0.76 4.78
CA LYS A 80 -7.77 1.14 6.19
C LYS A 80 -9.18 1.49 6.67
N GLN A 81 -10.00 2.13 5.83
CA GLN A 81 -11.38 2.45 6.13
C GLN A 81 -12.24 1.18 6.20
N ALA A 82 -12.08 0.27 5.24
CA ALA A 82 -12.74 -1.03 5.26
C ALA A 82 -12.41 -1.83 6.53
N GLN A 83 -11.13 -1.83 6.94
CA GLN A 83 -10.72 -2.45 8.21
C GLN A 83 -11.35 -1.78 9.43
N ALA A 84 -11.47 -0.45 9.46
CA ALA A 84 -12.09 0.25 10.58
C ALA A 84 -13.60 -0.01 10.69
N ILE A 85 -14.30 -0.10 9.54
CA ILE A 85 -15.72 -0.43 9.48
C ILE A 85 -15.97 -1.88 9.91
N ALA A 86 -15.17 -2.83 9.39
CA ALA A 86 -15.27 -4.24 9.78
C ALA A 86 -15.06 -4.43 11.29
N GLN A 87 -14.20 -3.62 11.92
CA GLN A 87 -13.97 -3.65 13.36
C GLN A 87 -15.10 -2.96 14.17
N SER A 88 -15.85 -2.01 13.59
CA SER A 88 -16.99 -1.38 14.26
C SER A 88 -18.26 -2.21 14.20
N ASP A 89 -18.45 -2.99 13.13
CA ASP A 89 -19.65 -3.84 12.94
C ASP A 89 -19.62 -5.11 13.82
N LEU A 90 -18.49 -5.39 14.48
CA LEU A 90 -18.28 -6.52 15.40
C LEU A 90 -18.40 -6.13 16.89
N GLN A 91 -18.63 -4.85 17.22
CA GLN A 91 -18.85 -4.34 18.60
C GLN A 91 -20.33 -4.09 18.88
#